data_AF-A0A853EZM0-F1
#
_entry.id   AF-A0A853EZM0-F1
#
_cell.length_a   1.000
_cell.length_b   1.000
_cell.length_c   1.000
_cell.angle_alpha   90.00
_cell.angle_beta   90.00
_cell.angle_gamma   90.00
#
_symmetry.space_group_name_H-M   'P 1'
#
loop_
_entity.id
_entity.type
_entity.pdbx_description
1 polymer ?
#
loop_
_entity_poly.entity_id
_entity_poly.type
_entity_poly.pdbx_seq_one_letter_code
_entity_poly.pdbx_strand_id
1 'polypeptide(L)'
;MKKLLILLLSLSLSFATQADFLAGMKYYKQGDFDSAFQEWMPLAREGNHAISQYNIAQMYRLGKGVEQDNQEALKWFRKAANQGVSIAQERINTLQAEVAVSIAQKESNLLQVGVNSTKLKIAPYDWLEEERLAQIKANKVKQERLAQIEAERVEQEKLAQEEKDKQIETFA
;
A
#
# COMPACT_ATOMS: atom_id res chain seq x y z
N MET A 1 -36.17 -7.18 -13.44
CA MET A 1 -35.97 -7.67 -12.06
C MET A 1 -34.53 -8.17 -11.80
N LYS A 2 -33.89 -8.95 -12.69
CA LYS A 2 -32.50 -9.43 -12.49
C LYS A 2 -31.42 -8.32 -12.42
N LYS A 3 -31.58 -7.20 -13.14
CA LYS A 3 -30.64 -6.06 -13.09
C LYS A 3 -30.70 -5.24 -11.79
N LEU A 4 -31.83 -5.24 -11.08
CA LEU A 4 -32.02 -4.51 -9.82
C LEU A 4 -31.42 -5.28 -8.62
N LEU A 5 -31.42 -6.61 -8.69
CA LEU A 5 -30.86 -7.49 -7.66
C LEU A 5 -29.32 -7.39 -7.60
N ILE A 6 -28.66 -7.24 -8.75
CA ILE A 6 -27.20 -7.10 -8.84
C ILE A 6 -26.74 -5.76 -8.24
N LEU A 7 -27.50 -4.67 -8.47
CA LEU A 7 -27.22 -3.35 -7.89
C LEU A 7 -27.37 -3.33 -6.37
N LEU A 8 -28.35 -4.03 -5.81
CA LEU A 8 -28.55 -4.14 -4.36
C LEU A 8 -27.46 -5.01 -3.70
N LEU A 9 -27.01 -6.09 -4.34
CA LEU A 9 -25.89 -6.93 -3.87
C LEU A 9 -24.55 -6.19 -3.88
N SER A 10 -24.29 -5.33 -4.87
CA SER A 10 -23.09 -4.47 -4.86
C SER A 10 -23.18 -3.36 -3.81
N LEU A 11 -24.38 -2.87 -3.49
CA LEU A 11 -24.57 -1.81 -2.51
C LEU A 11 -24.45 -2.33 -1.07
N SER A 12 -24.82 -3.59 -0.80
CA SER A 12 -24.61 -4.25 0.50
C SER A 12 -23.15 -4.63 0.75
N LEU A 13 -22.39 -5.00 -0.29
CA LEU A 13 -20.97 -5.38 -0.13
C LEU A 13 -20.09 -4.19 0.26
N SER A 14 -20.44 -2.99 -0.20
CA SER A 14 -19.72 -1.74 0.11
C SER A 14 -19.95 -1.22 1.53
N PHE A 15 -20.97 -1.71 2.25
CA PHE A 15 -21.23 -1.32 3.64
C PHE A 15 -20.46 -2.18 4.66
N ALA A 16 -20.02 -3.39 4.29
CA ALA A 16 -19.24 -4.26 5.16
C ALA A 16 -17.78 -3.75 5.33
N THR A 17 -17.20 -3.15 4.28
CA THR A 17 -15.76 -2.83 4.23
C THR A 17 -15.29 -1.75 5.21
N GLN A 18 -16.18 -0.86 5.68
CA GLN A 18 -15.81 0.25 6.57
C GLN A 18 -16.05 -0.08 8.06
N ALA A 19 -16.96 -1.00 8.36
CA ALA A 19 -17.23 -1.47 9.72
C ALA A 19 -16.07 -2.34 10.27
N ASP A 20 -15.46 -3.14 9.40
CA ASP A 20 -14.41 -4.11 9.77
C ASP A 20 -13.08 -3.42 10.16
N PHE A 21 -12.74 -2.29 9.52
CA PHE A 21 -11.52 -1.53 9.87
C PHE A 21 -11.57 -0.96 11.30
N LEU A 22 -12.73 -0.42 11.70
CA LEU A 22 -12.92 0.16 13.03
C LEU A 22 -12.89 -0.91 14.14
N ALA A 23 -13.38 -2.12 13.84
CA ALA A 23 -13.25 -3.27 14.73
C ALA A 23 -11.77 -3.59 15.00
N GLY A 24 -10.95 -3.68 13.95
CA GLY A 24 -9.50 -3.87 14.11
C GLY A 24 -8.83 -2.74 14.91
N MET A 25 -9.22 -1.48 14.69
CA MET A 25 -8.71 -0.33 15.48
C MET A 25 -9.09 -0.43 16.97
N LYS A 26 -10.29 -0.91 17.27
CA LYS A 26 -10.76 -1.13 18.64
C LYS A 26 -9.90 -2.19 19.33
N TYR A 27 -9.72 -3.36 18.70
CA TYR A 27 -8.87 -4.43 19.25
C TYR A 27 -7.43 -3.98 19.43
N TYR A 28 -6.86 -3.29 18.44
CA TYR A 28 -5.50 -2.77 18.51
C TYR A 28 -5.32 -1.79 19.68
N LYS A 29 -6.28 -0.90 19.92
CA LYS A 29 -6.25 0.04 21.05
C LYS A 29 -6.37 -0.67 22.40
N GLN A 30 -7.05 -1.82 22.44
CA GLN A 30 -7.18 -2.66 23.63
C GLN A 30 -5.96 -3.55 23.87
N GLY A 31 -5.02 -3.59 22.93
CA GLY A 31 -3.84 -4.46 22.98
C GLY A 31 -4.09 -5.89 22.49
N ASP A 32 -5.30 -6.19 22.01
CA ASP A 32 -5.63 -7.45 21.37
C ASP A 32 -5.15 -7.43 19.91
N PHE A 33 -3.86 -7.65 19.74
CA PHE A 33 -3.21 -7.57 18.43
C PHE A 33 -3.56 -8.76 17.54
N ASP A 34 -3.87 -9.92 18.10
CA ASP A 34 -4.27 -11.09 17.32
C ASP A 34 -5.61 -10.81 16.63
N SER A 35 -6.62 -10.35 17.38
CA SER A 35 -7.92 -9.97 16.81
C SER A 35 -7.78 -8.81 15.82
N ALA A 36 -6.97 -7.79 16.15
CA ALA A 36 -6.72 -6.68 15.23
C ALA A 36 -6.11 -7.13 13.90
N PHE A 37 -5.19 -8.11 13.95
CA PHE A 37 -4.56 -8.66 12.76
C PHE A 37 -5.58 -9.42 11.90
N GLN A 38 -6.42 -10.24 12.51
CA GLN A 38 -7.45 -11.01 11.82
C GLN A 38 -8.46 -10.11 11.10
N GLU A 39 -8.86 -9.00 11.73
CA GLU A 39 -9.77 -8.02 11.12
C GLU A 39 -9.12 -7.25 9.96
N TRP A 40 -7.85 -6.85 10.10
CA TRP A 40 -7.18 -6.04 9.07
C TRP A 40 -6.58 -6.83 7.90
N MET A 41 -6.26 -8.12 8.08
CA MET A 41 -5.59 -8.91 7.06
C MET A 41 -6.44 -9.10 5.78
N PRO A 42 -7.74 -9.42 5.84
CA PRO A 42 -8.61 -9.47 4.67
C PRO A 42 -8.62 -8.15 3.89
N LEU A 43 -8.83 -7.04 4.60
CA LEU A 43 -8.84 -5.68 4.03
C LEU A 43 -7.50 -5.33 3.35
N ALA A 44 -6.38 -5.73 3.94
CA ALA A 44 -5.06 -5.52 3.36
C ALA A 44 -4.85 -6.36 2.08
N ARG A 45 -5.36 -7.60 2.05
CA ARG A 45 -5.24 -8.55 0.92
C ARG A 45 -6.09 -8.19 -0.29
N GLU A 46 -7.27 -7.63 -0.08
CA GLU A 46 -8.15 -7.15 -1.17
C GLU A 46 -7.50 -6.05 -2.01
N GLY A 47 -6.40 -5.46 -1.52
CA GLY A 47 -5.53 -4.61 -2.33
C GLY A 47 -5.90 -3.13 -2.33
N ASN A 48 -7.12 -2.76 -1.92
CA ASN A 48 -7.64 -1.38 -2.00
C ASN A 48 -7.65 -0.61 -0.66
N HIS A 49 -7.19 -1.22 0.45
CA HIS A 49 -7.17 -0.54 1.76
C HIS A 49 -5.73 -0.24 2.22
N ALA A 50 -5.18 0.86 1.71
CA ALA A 50 -3.78 1.25 1.94
C ALA A 50 -3.42 1.43 3.43
N ILE A 51 -4.37 1.89 4.26
CA ILE A 51 -4.17 2.03 5.71
C ILE A 51 -4.08 0.66 6.40
N SER A 52 -4.86 -0.34 5.96
CA SER A 52 -4.74 -1.70 6.52
C SER A 52 -3.43 -2.33 6.13
N GLN A 53 -2.97 -2.12 4.89
CA GLN A 53 -1.64 -2.58 4.47
C GLN A 53 -0.52 -1.95 5.31
N TYR A 54 -0.63 -0.65 5.61
CA TYR A 54 0.31 0.04 6.51
C TYR A 54 0.26 -0.54 7.93
N ASN A 55 -0.92 -0.79 8.48
CA ASN A 55 -1.07 -1.33 9.83
C ASN A 55 -0.54 -2.76 9.93
N ILE A 56 -0.86 -3.64 8.97
CA ILE A 56 -0.30 -4.99 8.88
C ILE A 56 1.23 -4.94 8.78
N ALA A 57 1.79 -4.02 7.98
CA ALA A 57 3.23 -3.84 7.90
C ALA A 57 3.86 -3.46 9.25
N GLN A 58 3.22 -2.56 10.01
CA GLN A 58 3.66 -2.19 11.36
C GLN A 58 3.56 -3.36 12.35
N MET A 59 2.54 -4.22 12.21
CA MET A 59 2.38 -5.39 13.05
C MET A 59 3.48 -6.42 12.81
N TYR A 60 3.83 -6.70 11.56
CA TYR A 60 4.99 -7.52 11.22
C TYR A 60 6.32 -6.88 11.66
N ARG A 61 6.49 -5.56 11.52
CA ARG A 61 7.72 -4.87 11.95
C ARG A 61 7.94 -4.93 13.46
N LEU A 62 6.86 -4.90 14.24
CA LEU A 62 6.89 -4.85 15.70
C LEU A 62 6.63 -6.19 16.37
N GLY A 63 6.29 -7.25 15.62
CA GLY A 63 5.88 -8.53 16.18
C GLY A 63 4.59 -8.46 17.00
N LYS A 64 3.61 -7.66 16.56
CA LYS A 64 2.33 -7.49 17.29
C LYS A 64 1.26 -8.41 16.72
N GLY A 65 0.86 -9.41 17.50
CA GLY A 65 -0.14 -10.42 17.08
C GLY A 65 0.34 -11.36 15.96
N VAL A 66 1.62 -11.23 15.58
CA VAL A 66 2.33 -12.07 14.61
C VAL A 66 3.81 -12.07 14.98
N GLU A 67 4.55 -13.06 14.50
CA GLU A 67 6.00 -13.07 14.59
C GLU A 67 6.59 -11.86 13.86
N GLN A 68 7.66 -11.28 14.41
CA GLN A 68 8.33 -10.15 13.79
C GLN A 68 9.00 -10.59 12.48
N ASP A 69 8.63 -9.93 11.38
CA ASP A 69 9.22 -10.17 10.07
C ASP A 69 9.40 -8.84 9.32
N ASN A 70 10.64 -8.35 9.29
CA ASN A 70 10.99 -7.11 8.62
C ASN A 70 10.87 -7.22 7.08
N GLN A 71 11.05 -8.41 6.49
CA GLN A 71 10.88 -8.59 5.05
C GLN A 71 9.41 -8.53 4.66
N GLU A 72 8.55 -9.20 5.43
CA GLU A 72 7.11 -9.16 5.21
C GLU A 72 6.55 -7.74 5.47
N ALA A 73 7.03 -7.06 6.52
CA ALA A 73 6.71 -5.66 6.76
C ALA A 73 7.05 -4.76 5.56
N LEU A 74 8.24 -4.90 4.97
CA LEU A 74 8.63 -4.14 3.78
C LEU A 74 7.71 -4.39 2.58
N LYS A 75 7.25 -5.62 2.35
CA LYS A 75 6.29 -5.91 1.27
C LYS A 75 4.98 -5.16 1.49
N TRP A 76 4.44 -5.18 2.70
CA TRP A 76 3.18 -4.50 3.02
C TRP A 76 3.31 -2.98 3.00
N PHE A 77 4.40 -2.40 3.51
CA PHE A 77 4.65 -0.96 3.38
C PHE A 77 4.74 -0.52 1.92
N ARG A 78 5.40 -1.30 1.05
CA ARG A 78 5.50 -0.98 -0.39
C ARG A 78 4.11 -0.94 -1.04
N LYS A 79 3.23 -1.89 -0.71
CA LYS A 79 1.85 -1.87 -1.18
C LYS A 79 1.10 -0.61 -0.73
N ALA A 80 1.24 -0.23 0.54
CA ALA A 80 0.63 1.00 1.08
C ALA A 80 1.19 2.27 0.41
N ALA A 81 2.51 2.35 0.23
CA ALA A 81 3.18 3.48 -0.42
C ALA A 81 2.74 3.64 -1.89
N ASN A 82 2.58 2.53 -2.63
CA ASN A 82 2.07 2.54 -4.01
C ASN A 82 0.63 3.06 -4.14
N GLN A 83 -0.11 3.10 -3.04
CA GLN A 83 -1.46 3.67 -2.96
C GLN A 83 -1.48 5.09 -2.36
N GLY A 84 -0.31 5.71 -2.15
CA GLY A 84 -0.21 7.10 -1.71
C GLY A 84 -0.08 7.30 -0.20
N VAL A 85 0.12 6.24 0.60
CA VAL A 85 0.42 6.39 2.03
C VAL A 85 1.87 6.88 2.17
N SER A 86 2.06 8.20 2.23
CA SER A 86 3.38 8.86 2.27
C SER A 86 4.26 8.38 3.42
N ILE A 87 3.68 8.22 4.62
CA ILE A 87 4.38 7.71 5.80
C ILE A 87 4.91 6.28 5.62
N ALA A 88 4.32 5.48 4.73
CA ALA A 88 4.82 4.14 4.45
C ALA A 88 6.20 4.20 3.78
N GLN A 89 6.48 5.22 2.95
CA GLN A 89 7.79 5.38 2.33
C GLN A 89 8.88 5.73 3.35
N GLU A 90 8.56 6.59 4.33
CA GLU A 90 9.46 6.88 5.45
C GLU A 90 9.78 5.60 6.23
N ARG A 91 8.75 4.80 6.55
CA ARG A 91 8.91 3.52 7.26
C ARG A 91 9.74 2.50 6.48
N ILE A 92 9.60 2.44 5.16
CA ILE A 92 10.46 1.60 4.30
C ILE A 92 11.92 2.00 4.47
N ASN A 93 12.22 3.29 4.34
CA ASN A 93 13.59 3.78 4.39
C ASN A 93 14.23 3.50 5.77
N THR A 94 13.50 3.78 6.85
CA THR A 94 13.96 3.51 8.22
C THR A 94 14.19 2.01 8.44
N LEU A 95 13.23 1.16 8.06
CA LEU A 95 13.34 -0.28 8.28
C LEU A 95 14.48 -0.91 7.45
N GLN A 96 14.72 -0.43 6.23
CA GLN A 96 15.86 -0.88 5.44
C GLN A 96 17.20 -0.48 6.09
N ALA A 97 17.29 0.72 6.65
CA ALA A 97 18.48 1.15 7.38
C ALA A 97 18.68 0.31 8.65
N GLU A 98 17.62 0.04 9.43
CA GLU A 98 17.66 -0.83 10.62
C GLU A 98 18.16 -2.25 10.27
N VAL A 99 17.64 -2.84 9.20
CA VAL A 99 18.06 -4.17 8.73
C VAL A 99 19.54 -4.15 8.32
N ALA A 100 19.98 -3.14 7.56
CA ALA A 100 21.38 -3.02 7.13
C ALA A 100 22.35 -2.88 8.33
N VAL A 101 22.00 -2.05 9.32
CA VAL A 101 22.80 -1.89 10.54
C VAL A 101 22.84 -3.21 11.34
N SER A 102 21.72 -3.93 11.43
CA SER A 102 21.69 -5.21 12.15
C SER A 102 22.58 -6.28 11.50
N ILE A 103 22.64 -6.30 10.16
CA ILE A 103 23.51 -7.19 9.40
C ILE A 103 24.97 -6.79 9.61
N ALA A 104 25.30 -5.51 9.44
CA ALA A 104 26.66 -5.01 9.64
C ALA A 104 27.17 -5.24 11.07
N GLN A 105 26.32 -5.07 12.09
CA GLN A 105 26.69 -5.37 13.48
C GLN A 105 26.92 -6.88 13.68
N LYS A 106 26.08 -7.72 13.08
CA LYS A 106 26.24 -9.18 13.14
C LYS A 106 27.52 -9.62 12.44
N GLU A 107 27.84 -9.04 11.28
CA GLU A 107 29.08 -9.27 10.54
C GLU A 107 30.30 -8.79 11.32
N SER A 108 30.26 -7.58 11.91
CA SER A 108 31.32 -7.07 12.79
C SER A 108 31.57 -8.01 13.97
N ASN A 109 30.50 -8.47 14.63
CA ASN A 109 30.59 -9.45 15.72
C ASN A 109 31.20 -10.77 15.24
N LEU A 110 30.81 -11.27 14.05
CA LEU A 110 31.37 -12.48 13.44
C LEU A 110 32.85 -12.33 13.05
N LEU A 111 33.28 -11.14 12.65
CA LEU A 111 34.68 -10.83 12.33
C LEU A 111 35.54 -10.70 13.58
N GLN A 112 34.97 -10.33 14.74
CA GLN A 112 35.67 -10.37 16.03
C GLN A 112 35.87 -11.79 16.56
N VAL A 113 34.96 -12.74 16.27
CA VAL A 113 35.17 -14.19 16.47
C VAL A 113 35.83 -14.82 15.24
N GLY A 114 37.07 -14.45 14.97
CA GLY A 114 38.06 -15.07 14.05
C GLY A 114 37.65 -16.25 13.14
N VAL A 115 36.69 -16.08 12.22
CA VAL A 115 36.44 -17.05 11.13
C VAL A 115 36.81 -16.42 9.78
N ASN A 116 37.71 -17.10 9.08
CA ASN A 116 38.31 -16.74 7.79
C ASN A 116 37.29 -16.24 6.75
N SER A 117 37.59 -15.06 6.21
CA SER A 117 36.77 -14.16 5.40
C SER A 117 36.56 -14.55 3.92
N THR A 118 36.54 -15.84 3.55
CA THR A 118 36.63 -16.25 2.13
C THR A 118 35.32 -16.67 1.45
N LYS A 119 34.13 -16.27 1.93
CA LYS A 119 32.89 -16.67 1.24
C LYS A 119 31.65 -15.77 1.38
N LEU A 120 31.78 -14.45 1.26
CA LEU A 120 30.62 -13.64 0.86
C LEU A 120 31.03 -12.56 -0.16
N LYS A 121 31.03 -12.96 -1.44
CA LYS A 121 30.85 -12.04 -2.56
C LYS A 121 29.35 -11.76 -2.67
N ILE A 122 28.84 -10.75 -1.99
CA ILE A 122 27.52 -10.19 -2.36
C ILE A 122 27.57 -8.68 -2.18
N ALA A 123 27.54 -7.97 -3.29
CA ALA A 123 27.53 -6.50 -3.35
C ALA A 123 26.17 -5.98 -2.86
N PRO A 124 26.07 -5.18 -1.77
CA PRO A 124 24.77 -4.97 -1.13
C PRO A 124 23.87 -3.83 -1.66
N TYR A 125 24.17 -3.14 -2.77
CA TYR A 125 23.46 -1.87 -3.05
C TYR A 125 22.90 -1.62 -4.46
N ASP A 126 23.33 -2.31 -5.51
CA ASP A 126 22.94 -1.91 -6.89
C ASP A 126 21.52 -2.34 -7.33
N TRP A 127 21.04 -3.53 -6.95
CA TRP A 127 19.74 -4.04 -7.45
C TRP A 127 18.51 -3.31 -6.86
N LEU A 128 18.59 -2.90 -5.58
CA LEU A 128 17.45 -2.32 -4.88
C LEU A 128 17.13 -0.88 -5.31
N GLU A 129 18.14 -0.14 -5.77
CA GLU A 129 17.96 1.24 -6.23
C GLU A 129 17.31 1.29 -7.62
N GLU A 130 17.68 0.38 -8.52
CA GLU A 130 17.02 0.22 -9.82
C GLU A 130 15.53 -0.14 -9.69
N GLU A 131 15.19 -1.06 -8.79
CA GLU A 131 13.79 -1.44 -8.56
C GLU A 131 12.98 -0.30 -7.92
N ARG A 132 13.57 0.45 -6.98
CA ARG A 132 12.96 1.66 -6.41
C ARG A 132 12.69 2.73 -7.47
N LEU A 133 13.67 3.00 -8.33
CA LEU A 133 13.53 3.98 -9.41
C LEU A 133 12.49 3.55 -10.45
N ALA A 134 12.46 2.26 -10.79
CA ALA A 134 11.44 1.69 -11.67
C ALA A 134 10.03 1.87 -11.09
N GLN A 135 9.85 1.64 -9.78
CA GLN A 135 8.56 1.80 -9.12
C GLN A 135 8.11 3.27 -9.06
N ILE A 136 9.01 4.20 -8.75
CA ILE A 136 8.72 5.65 -8.76
C ILE A 136 8.30 6.09 -10.16
N LYS A 137 9.01 5.63 -11.19
CA LYS A 137 8.67 5.93 -12.58
C LYS A 137 7.30 5.36 -12.96
N ALA A 138 7.01 4.12 -12.58
CA ALA A 138 5.71 3.48 -12.83
C ALA A 138 4.56 4.21 -12.12
N ASN A 139 4.75 4.62 -10.86
CA ASN A 139 3.74 5.38 -10.10
C ASN A 139 3.50 6.76 -10.72
N LYS A 140 4.56 7.44 -11.18
CA LYS A 140 4.44 8.72 -11.90
C LYS A 140 3.64 8.57 -13.19
N VAL A 141 3.96 7.57 -14.03
CA VAL A 141 3.21 7.27 -15.27
C VAL A 141 1.75 6.95 -14.99
N LYS A 142 1.46 6.20 -13.91
CA LYS A 142 0.07 5.90 -13.50
C LYS A 142 -0.69 7.17 -13.11
N GLN A 143 -0.06 8.07 -12.37
CA GLN A 143 -0.66 9.35 -11.96
C GLN A 143 -0.92 10.26 -13.17
N GLU A 144 0.03 10.35 -14.09
CA GLU A 144 -0.12 11.12 -15.34
C GLU A 144 -1.27 10.58 -16.20
N ARG A 145 -1.40 9.26 -16.32
CA ARG A 145 -2.52 8.64 -17.05
C ARG A 145 -3.88 8.92 -16.40
N LEU A 146 -3.95 8.88 -15.07
CA LEU A 146 -5.18 9.22 -14.35
C LEU A 146 -5.57 10.69 -14.54
N ALA A 147 -4.58 11.60 -14.48
CA ALA A 147 -4.81 13.01 -14.74
C ALA A 147 -5.31 13.26 -16.18
N GLN A 148 -4.79 12.51 -17.15
CA GLN A 148 -5.22 12.63 -18.55
C GLN A 148 -6.64 12.12 -18.78
N ILE A 149 -7.01 10.97 -18.19
CA ILE A 149 -8.38 10.44 -18.23
C ILE A 149 -9.37 11.45 -17.62
N GLU A 150 -8.99 12.08 -16.51
CA GLU A 150 -9.82 13.10 -15.86
C GLU A 150 -9.99 14.34 -16.74
N ALA A 151 -8.91 14.81 -17.37
CA ALA A 151 -8.97 15.96 -18.29
C ALA A 151 -9.88 15.68 -19.50
N GLU A 152 -9.77 14.48 -20.10
CA GLU A 152 -10.63 14.04 -21.19
C GLU A 152 -12.10 13.98 -20.75
N ARG A 153 -12.38 13.48 -19.54
CA ARG A 153 -13.74 13.45 -18.98
C ARG A 153 -14.34 14.85 -18.87
N VAL A 154 -13.60 15.81 -18.32
CA VAL A 154 -14.05 17.19 -18.15
C VAL A 154 -14.32 17.85 -19.51
N GLU A 155 -13.47 17.59 -20.51
CA GLU A 155 -13.69 18.10 -21.88
C GLU A 155 -14.96 17.53 -22.50
N GLN A 156 -15.20 16.23 -22.37
CA GLN A 156 -16.42 15.59 -22.88
C GLN A 156 -17.68 16.13 -22.18
N GLU A 157 -17.62 16.37 -20.87
CA GLU A 157 -18.73 16.97 -20.12
C GLU A 157 -19.03 18.40 -20.60
N LYS A 158 -17.99 19.20 -20.87
CA LYS A 158 -18.14 20.54 -21.41
C LYS A 158 -18.78 20.53 -22.79
N LEU A 159 -18.31 19.68 -23.70
CA LEU A 159 -18.87 19.52 -25.04
C LEU A 159 -20.33 19.06 -24.99
N ALA A 160 -20.65 18.11 -24.10
CA ALA A 160 -22.02 17.65 -23.91
C ALA A 160 -22.95 18.76 -23.36
N GLN A 161 -22.42 19.68 -22.55
CA GLN A 161 -23.17 20.83 -22.08
C GLN A 161 -23.40 21.86 -23.20
N GLU A 162 -22.37 22.17 -23.99
CA GLU A 162 -22.50 23.10 -25.14
C GLU A 162 -23.49 22.57 -26.19
N GLU A 163 -23.51 21.26 -26.44
CA GLU A 163 -24.47 20.63 -27.35
C GLU A 163 -25.92 20.76 -26.83
N LYS A 164 -26.13 20.58 -25.52
CA LYS A 164 -27.44 20.79 -24.89
C LYS A 164 -27.89 22.24 -24.98
N ASP A 165 -26.99 23.18 -24.73
CA ASP A 165 -27.31 24.62 -24.77
C ASP A 165 -27.70 25.05 -26.19
N LYS A 166 -26.98 24.57 -27.23
CA LYS A 166 -27.34 24.79 -28.65
C LYS A 166 -28.70 24.20 -29.02
N GLN A 167 -29.02 23.01 -28.53
CA GLN A 167 -30.33 22.39 -28.76
C GLN A 167 -31.45 23.22 -28.13
N ILE A 168 -31.26 23.75 -26.92
CA ILE A 168 -32.26 24.62 -26.27
C ILE A 168 -32.51 25.89 -27.09
N GLU A 169 -31.45 26.53 -27.64
CA GLU A 169 -31.60 27.71 -28.51
C GLU A 169 -32.27 27.43 -29.85
N THR A 170 -32.20 26.21 -30.37
CA THR A 170 -32.86 25.84 -31.64
C THR A 170 -34.35 25.51 -31.47
N PHE A 171 -34.81 25.27 -30.25
CA PHE A 171 -36.22 24.97 -29.93
C PHE A 171 -36.95 26.11 -29.19
N ALA A 172 -36.28 27.24 -28.92
CA ALA A 172 -36.83 28.45 -28.33
C ALA A 172 -37.23 29.48 -29.40
#